data_AF-A0A3A8LMD8-F1
#
_entry.id   AF-A0A3A8LMD8-F1
#
_cell.length_a   1.000
_cell.length_b   1.000
_cell.length_c   1.000
_cell.angle_alpha   90.00
_cell.angle_beta   90.00
_cell.angle_gamma   90.00
#
_symmetry.space_group_name_H-M   'P 1'
#
loop_
_entity.id
_entity.type
_entity.pdbx_description
1 polymer ?
#
loop_
_entity_poly.entity_id
_entity_poly.type
_entity_poly.pdbx_seq_one_letter_code
_entity_poly.pdbx_strand_id
1 'polypeptide(L)'
;MIEPPAPPRLVFRALGPGLAGATALTLVHEGARRVLKHPPRMDVLGMRSLKKGIRFFGGEPARDRQLHRQTLAADLVSNGLFFSLVALGRPKRPYLRGAVLGLLAGLGAVVLPPKLGLGRAPSQARPSTSLLTVAWYTLGGLVAARATRRLMARSELLRPLGRPVG
;
A
#
# COMPACT_ATOMS: atom_id res chain seq x y z
N MET A 1 20.49 0.32 -20.95
CA MET A 1 19.67 -0.88 -21.25
C MET A 1 18.42 -0.82 -20.40
N ILE A 2 17.25 -0.66 -21.04
CA ILE A 2 15.95 -0.71 -20.35
C ILE A 2 15.57 -2.19 -20.27
N GLU A 3 15.41 -2.76 -19.07
CA GLU A 3 14.93 -4.15 -18.95
C GLU A 3 13.56 -4.28 -19.61
N PRO A 4 13.30 -5.36 -20.38
CA PRO A 4 12.01 -5.56 -21.01
C PRO A 4 10.90 -5.62 -19.95
N PRO A 5 9.70 -5.07 -20.24
CA PRO A 5 8.59 -5.06 -19.30
C PRO A 5 8.25 -6.49 -18.87
N ALA A 6 8.00 -6.67 -17.57
CA ALA A 6 7.75 -7.98 -17.01
C ALA A 6 6.54 -8.65 -17.71
N PRO A 7 6.61 -9.95 -18.06
CA PRO A 7 5.50 -10.64 -18.70
C PRO A 7 4.21 -10.54 -17.87
N PRO A 8 3.03 -10.45 -18.49
CA PRO A 8 1.76 -10.10 -17.83
C PRO A 8 1.42 -11.04 -16.65
N ARG A 9 1.81 -12.32 -16.74
CA ARG A 9 1.65 -13.31 -15.65
C ARG A 9 2.40 -12.92 -14.36
N LEU A 10 3.54 -12.25 -14.46
CA LEU A 10 4.29 -11.77 -13.29
C LEU A 10 3.62 -10.54 -12.67
N VAL A 11 2.97 -9.70 -13.47
CA VAL A 11 2.21 -8.53 -13.00
C VAL A 11 1.00 -9.00 -12.18
N PHE A 12 0.21 -9.95 -12.69
CA PHE A 12 -0.93 -10.49 -11.95
C PHE A 12 -0.51 -11.21 -10.66
N ARG A 13 0.62 -11.93 -10.68
CA ARG A 13 1.18 -12.57 -9.47
C ARG A 13 1.67 -11.57 -8.42
N ALA A 14 2.08 -10.37 -8.83
CA ALA A 14 2.52 -9.32 -7.93
C ALA A 14 1.37 -8.72 -7.09
N LEU A 15 0.12 -8.84 -7.56
CA LEU A 15 -1.07 -8.37 -6.86
C LEU A 15 -1.26 -9.06 -5.50
N GLY A 16 -0.96 -10.37 -5.40
CA GLY A 16 -1.10 -11.13 -4.15
C GLY A 16 -0.26 -10.56 -3.01
N PRO A 17 1.08 -10.45 -3.18
CA PRO A 17 1.94 -9.79 -2.20
C PRO A 17 1.56 -8.34 -1.90
N GLY A 18 1.14 -7.58 -2.92
CA GLY A 18 0.68 -6.19 -2.74
C GLY A 18 -0.56 -6.09 -1.85
N LEU A 19 -1.57 -6.92 -2.09
CA LEU A 19 -2.77 -7.01 -1.25
C LEU A 19 -2.45 -7.42 0.18
N ALA A 20 -1.47 -8.30 0.39
CA ALA A 20 -1.01 -8.68 1.73
C ALA A 20 -0.45 -7.46 2.49
N GLY A 21 0.39 -6.65 1.84
CA GLY A 21 0.91 -5.41 2.42
C GLY A 21 -0.17 -4.37 2.71
N ALA A 22 -1.10 -4.18 1.77
CA ALA A 22 -2.22 -3.26 1.93
C ALA A 22 -3.15 -3.67 3.07
N THR A 23 -3.49 -4.96 3.16
CA THR A 23 -4.32 -5.49 4.24
C THR A 23 -3.65 -5.31 5.60
N ALA A 24 -2.34 -5.57 5.70
CA ALA A 24 -1.60 -5.34 6.93
C ALA A 24 -1.62 -3.86 7.33
N LEU A 25 -1.40 -2.95 6.38
CA LEU A 25 -1.50 -1.51 6.63
C LEU A 25 -2.90 -1.10 7.12
N THR A 26 -3.96 -1.59 6.45
CA THR A 26 -5.35 -1.30 6.84
C THR A 26 -5.66 -1.82 8.26
N LEU A 27 -5.21 -3.04 8.60
CA LEU A 27 -5.39 -3.60 9.93
C LEU A 27 -4.64 -2.82 11.00
N VAL A 28 -3.42 -2.36 10.72
CA VAL A 28 -2.66 -1.51 11.63
C VAL A 28 -3.38 -0.18 11.86
N HIS A 29 -3.91 0.44 10.80
CA HIS A 29 -4.71 1.67 10.92
C HIS A 29 -5.98 1.47 11.77
N GLU A 30 -6.73 0.40 11.52
CA GLU A 30 -7.94 0.07 12.29
C GLU A 30 -7.64 -0.31 13.74
N GLY A 31 -6.58 -1.08 13.98
CA GLY A 31 -6.16 -1.46 15.32
C GLY A 31 -5.70 -0.24 16.12
N ALA A 32 -4.88 0.63 15.52
CA ALA A 32 -4.43 1.86 16.14
C ALA A 32 -5.59 2.79 16.51
N ARG A 33 -6.64 2.86 15.68
CA ARG A 33 -7.87 3.60 15.98
C ARG A 33 -8.56 3.13 17.26
N ARG A 34 -8.53 1.83 17.55
CA ARG A 34 -9.20 1.24 18.72
C ARG A 34 -8.39 1.40 20.00
N VAL A 35 -7.06 1.50 19.91
CA VAL A 35 -6.16 1.46 21.06
C VAL A 35 -5.60 2.85 21.43
N LEU A 36 -5.37 3.73 20.46
CA LEU A 36 -4.78 5.04 20.72
C LEU A 36 -5.85 6.04 21.17
N LYS A 37 -5.56 6.83 22.22
CA LYS A 37 -6.40 7.96 22.63
C LYS A 37 -6.54 9.05 21.56
N HIS A 38 -5.50 9.23 20.73
CA HIS A 38 -5.47 10.21 19.63
C HIS A 38 -4.91 9.56 18.35
N PRO A 39 -5.69 8.69 17.69
CA PRO A 39 -5.21 8.00 16.50
C PRO A 39 -5.05 9.00 15.33
N PRO A 40 -4.06 8.78 14.44
CA PRO A 40 -4.02 9.45 13.15
C PRO A 40 -5.35 9.19 12.42
N ARG A 41 -6.14 10.24 12.18
CA ARG A 41 -7.45 10.12 11.50
C ARG A 41 -7.30 9.99 9.98
N MET A 42 -6.59 8.93 9.55
CA MET A 42 -6.36 8.62 8.13
C MET A 42 -7.65 8.37 7.35
N ASP A 43 -8.71 7.91 8.04
CA ASP A 43 -10.05 7.73 7.51
C ASP A 43 -10.67 9.04 7.00
N VAL A 44 -10.56 10.13 7.77
CA VAL A 44 -11.07 11.44 7.38
C VAL A 44 -10.33 11.97 6.16
N LEU A 45 -9.02 11.77 6.13
CA LEU A 45 -8.19 12.15 4.99
C LEU A 45 -8.58 11.34 3.74
N GLY A 46 -8.69 10.02 3.85
CA GLY A 46 -9.11 9.15 2.75
C GLY A 46 -10.48 9.53 2.19
N MET A 47 -11.46 9.78 3.07
CA MET A 47 -12.80 10.20 2.64
C MET A 47 -12.78 11.54 1.92
N ARG A 48 -11.97 12.51 2.38
CA ARG A 48 -11.81 13.80 1.68
C ARG A 48 -11.15 13.63 0.32
N SER A 49 -10.12 12.80 0.22
CA SER A 49 -9.45 12.48 -1.04
C SER A 49 -10.41 11.85 -2.04
N LEU A 50 -11.16 10.82 -1.60
CA LEU A 50 -12.13 10.14 -2.44
C LEU A 50 -13.25 11.08 -2.87
N LYS A 51 -13.81 11.87 -1.94
CA LYS A 51 -14.85 12.85 -2.23
C LYS A 51 -14.38 13.89 -3.27
N LYS A 52 -13.14 14.38 -3.13
CA LYS A 52 -12.56 15.32 -4.10
C LYS A 52 -12.35 14.68 -5.47
N GLY A 53 -11.87 13.43 -5.51
CA GLY A 53 -11.71 12.68 -6.75
C GLY A 53 -13.03 12.45 -7.47
N ILE A 54 -14.06 11.94 -6.77
CA ILE A 54 -15.38 11.70 -7.35
C ILE A 54 -15.96 12.99 -7.95
N ARG A 55 -15.87 14.10 -7.22
CA ARG A 55 -16.32 15.42 -7.71
C ARG A 55 -15.53 15.91 -8.92
N PHE A 56 -14.22 15.66 -8.94
CA PHE A 56 -13.37 16.03 -10.08
C PHE A 56 -13.79 15.31 -11.37
N PHE A 57 -14.22 14.05 -11.28
CA PHE A 57 -14.76 13.27 -12.40
C PHE A 57 -16.26 13.51 -12.65
N GLY A 58 -16.86 14.54 -12.05
CA GLY A 58 -18.27 14.90 -12.25
C GLY A 58 -19.29 13.99 -11.55
N GLY A 59 -18.84 13.10 -10.65
CA GLY A 59 -19.73 12.23 -9.88
C GLY A 59 -20.20 12.84 -8.56
N GLU A 60 -21.28 12.26 -8.01
CA GLU A 60 -21.73 12.56 -6.65
C GLU A 60 -21.20 11.53 -5.63
N PRO A 61 -20.43 11.96 -4.62
CA PRO A 61 -19.92 11.06 -3.59
C PRO A 61 -21.04 10.59 -2.67
N ALA A 62 -21.01 9.30 -2.32
CA ALA A 62 -21.96 8.71 -1.39
C ALA A 62 -21.91 9.37 0.01
N ARG A 63 -22.93 9.13 0.84
CA ARG A 63 -23.01 9.66 2.21
C ARG A 63 -22.47 8.66 3.24
N ASP A 64 -21.88 9.21 4.29
CA ASP A 64 -21.51 8.56 5.55
C ASP A 64 -20.90 7.16 5.42
N ARG A 65 -21.65 6.12 5.83
CA ARG A 65 -21.18 4.74 5.93
C ARG A 65 -20.81 4.15 4.58
N GLN A 66 -21.51 4.53 3.52
CA GLN A 66 -21.22 4.05 2.18
C GLN A 66 -19.94 4.68 1.63
N LEU A 67 -19.72 5.98 1.89
CA LEU A 67 -18.47 6.66 1.55
C LEU A 67 -17.27 6.05 2.28
N HIS A 68 -17.45 5.70 3.56
CA HIS A 68 -16.41 5.05 4.34
C HIS A 68 -16.02 3.68 3.76
N ARG A 69 -16.99 2.84 3.41
CA ARG A 69 -16.72 1.54 2.75
C ARG A 69 -16.04 1.71 1.40
N GLN A 70 -16.48 2.66 0.58
CA GLN A 70 -15.83 2.98 -0.70
C GLN A 70 -14.40 3.46 -0.49
N THR A 71 -14.15 4.25 0.56
CA THR A 71 -12.80 4.72 0.91
C THR A 71 -11.91 3.56 1.32
N LEU A 72 -12.39 2.63 2.15
CA LEU A 72 -11.62 1.45 2.53
C LEU A 72 -11.30 0.55 1.31
N ALA A 73 -12.27 0.37 0.42
CA ALA A 73 -12.05 -0.39 -0.82
C ALA A 73 -11.03 0.30 -1.72
N ALA A 74 -11.17 1.61 -1.92
CA ALA A 74 -10.23 2.42 -2.70
C ALA A 74 -8.82 2.38 -2.08
N ASP A 75 -8.71 2.51 -0.76
CA ASP A 75 -7.42 2.47 -0.05
C ASP A 75 -6.76 1.09 -0.18
N LEU A 76 -7.52 0.00 -0.06
CA LEU A 76 -7.00 -1.35 -0.24
C LEU A 76 -6.53 -1.59 -1.68
N VAL A 77 -7.29 -1.13 -2.68
CA VAL A 77 -6.91 -1.24 -4.09
C VAL A 77 -5.68 -0.39 -4.39
N SER A 78 -5.68 0.89 -4.04
CA SER A 78 -4.57 1.82 -4.30
C SER A 78 -3.28 1.38 -3.60
N ASN A 79 -3.34 1.04 -2.30
CA ASN A 79 -2.17 0.53 -1.59
C ASN A 79 -1.76 -0.86 -2.08
N GLY A 80 -2.73 -1.70 -2.46
CA GLY A 80 -2.48 -3.04 -3.00
C GLY A 80 -1.69 -2.96 -4.30
N LEU A 81 -2.12 -2.10 -5.22
CA LEU A 81 -1.40 -1.82 -6.46
C LEU A 81 -0.02 -1.23 -6.19
N PHE A 82 0.09 -0.26 -5.28
CA PHE A 82 1.37 0.34 -4.92
C PHE A 82 2.34 -0.69 -4.33
N PHE A 83 1.92 -1.49 -3.36
CA PHE A 83 2.77 -2.53 -2.76
C PHE A 83 3.03 -3.72 -3.69
N SER A 84 2.24 -3.91 -4.75
CA SER A 84 2.55 -4.89 -5.79
C SER A 84 3.87 -4.56 -6.49
N LEU A 85 4.28 -3.28 -6.51
CA LEU A 85 5.59 -2.87 -7.01
C LEU A 85 6.74 -3.53 -6.22
N VAL A 86 6.52 -3.96 -4.98
CA VAL A 86 7.51 -4.74 -4.21
C VAL A 86 7.81 -6.06 -4.92
N ALA A 87 6.80 -6.74 -5.45
CA ALA A 87 6.91 -8.06 -6.08
C ALA A 87 7.24 -8.01 -7.59
N LEU A 88 7.06 -6.86 -8.23
CA LEU A 88 7.22 -6.70 -9.66
C LEU A 88 8.65 -7.01 -10.13
N GLY A 89 8.80 -7.82 -11.18
CA GLY A 89 10.10 -8.10 -11.80
C GLY A 89 11.04 -9.02 -11.01
N ARG A 90 10.52 -9.81 -10.04
CA ARG A 90 11.33 -10.76 -9.22
C ARG A 90 12.54 -10.08 -8.55
N PRO A 91 12.32 -9.19 -7.58
CA PRO A 91 13.42 -8.46 -6.95
C PRO A 91 14.43 -9.39 -6.28
N LYS A 92 15.73 -9.12 -6.47
CA LYS A 92 16.80 -9.81 -5.72
C LYS A 92 16.75 -9.50 -4.22
N ARG A 93 16.31 -8.28 -3.84
CA ARG A 93 16.26 -7.78 -2.45
C ARG A 93 14.84 -7.32 -2.08
N PRO A 94 13.87 -8.22 -1.88
CA PRO A 94 12.47 -7.86 -1.65
C PRO A 94 12.26 -6.99 -0.41
N TYR A 95 12.99 -7.25 0.69
CA TYR A 95 12.87 -6.46 1.92
C TYR A 95 13.40 -5.03 1.79
N LEU A 96 14.53 -4.84 1.12
CA LEU A 96 15.05 -3.50 0.85
C LEU A 96 14.06 -2.70 0.00
N ARG A 97 13.52 -3.33 -1.06
CA ARG A 97 12.52 -2.71 -1.93
C ARG A 97 11.23 -2.40 -1.17
N GLY A 98 10.76 -3.31 -0.33
CA GLY A 98 9.59 -3.12 0.54
C GLY A 98 9.78 -1.96 1.51
N ALA A 99 10.94 -1.87 2.17
CA ALA A 99 11.25 -0.78 3.09
C ALA A 99 11.30 0.57 2.36
N VAL A 100 12.00 0.66 1.22
CA VAL A 100 12.09 1.90 0.42
C VAL A 100 10.71 2.34 -0.07
N LEU A 101 9.94 1.44 -0.67
CA LEU A 101 8.59 1.76 -1.15
C LEU A 101 7.64 2.14 0.00
N GLY A 102 7.72 1.44 1.13
CA GLY A 102 6.96 1.77 2.33
C GLY A 102 7.31 3.15 2.91
N LEU A 103 8.60 3.49 2.98
CA LEU A 103 9.06 4.82 3.39
C LEU A 103 8.55 5.91 2.43
N LEU A 104 8.67 5.69 1.12
CA LEU A 104 8.17 6.64 0.12
C LEU A 104 6.66 6.84 0.22
N ALA A 105 5.89 5.75 0.42
CA ALA A 105 4.45 5.84 0.62
C ALA A 105 4.09 6.59 1.90
N GLY A 106 4.80 6.31 3.00
CA GLY A 106 4.61 6.98 4.28
C GLY A 106 4.91 8.47 4.22
N LEU A 107 6.03 8.85 3.60
CA LEU A 107 6.40 10.25 3.37
C LEU A 107 5.37 10.95 2.45
N GLY A 108 4.95 10.28 1.38
CA GLY A 108 3.87 10.74 0.51
C GLY A 108 2.60 11.02 1.31
N ALA A 109 2.16 10.07 2.13
CA ALA A 109 0.95 10.21 2.94
C ALA A 109 1.00 11.40 3.92
N VAL A 110 2.19 11.80 4.36
CA VAL A 110 2.38 12.98 5.25
C VAL A 110 2.46 14.28 4.45
N VAL A 111 3.17 14.30 3.32
CA VAL A 111 3.53 15.53 2.58
C VAL A 111 2.51 15.93 1.52
N LEU A 112 1.81 14.98 0.88
CA LEU A 112 0.85 15.27 -0.20
C LEU A 112 -0.44 15.97 0.25
N PRO A 113 -1.08 15.63 1.38
CA PRO A 113 -2.41 16.16 1.68
C PRO A 113 -2.54 17.69 1.73
N PRO A 114 -1.58 18.44 2.34
CA PRO A 114 -1.62 19.90 2.31
C PRO A 114 -1.53 20.46 0.89
N LYS A 115 -0.69 19.86 0.03
CA LYS A 115 -0.50 20.28 -1.37
C LYS A 115 -1.73 20.01 -2.24
N LEU A 116 -2.49 18.97 -1.90
CA LEU A 116 -3.70 18.59 -2.61
C LEU A 116 -4.94 19.37 -2.16
N GLY A 117 -4.81 20.35 -1.26
CA GLY A 117 -5.95 21.16 -0.79
C GLY A 117 -7.01 20.33 -0.06
N LEU A 118 -6.61 19.24 0.60
CA LEU A 118 -7.50 18.34 1.38
C LEU A 118 -7.71 18.84 2.83
N GLY A 119 -7.31 20.09 3.09
CA GLY A 119 -7.18 20.70 4.41
C GLY A 119 -5.88 20.31 5.11
N ARG A 120 -5.67 20.82 6.33
CA ARG A 120 -4.57 20.32 7.18
C ARG A 120 -4.79 18.83 7.41
N ALA A 121 -3.79 18.02 7.04
CA ALA A 121 -3.78 16.61 7.38
C ALA A 121 -4.02 16.47 8.90
N PRO A 122 -4.78 15.48 9.38
CA PRO A 122 -4.93 15.23 10.82
C PRO A 122 -3.60 14.97 11.54
N SER A 123 -2.52 14.72 10.78
CA SER A 123 -1.13 14.63 11.24
C SER A 123 -0.48 15.97 11.63
N GLN A 124 -1.05 17.11 11.24
CA GLN A 124 -0.50 18.45 11.54
C GLN A 124 -0.54 18.84 13.02
N ALA A 125 -1.13 18.02 13.90
CA ALA A 125 -1.20 18.35 15.33
C ALA A 125 0.02 17.86 16.14
N ARG A 126 0.72 16.77 15.75
CA ARG A 126 1.87 16.24 16.52
C ARG A 126 2.89 15.48 15.64
N PRO A 127 4.21 15.73 15.79
CA PRO A 127 5.27 14.99 15.10
C PRO A 127 5.19 13.46 15.26
N SER A 128 4.69 13.01 16.42
CA SER A 128 4.47 11.59 16.74
C SER A 128 3.52 10.89 15.76
N THR A 129 2.52 11.62 15.26
CA THR A 129 1.47 11.09 14.37
C THR A 129 2.01 10.86 12.95
N SER A 130 2.87 11.76 12.47
CA SER A 130 3.55 11.62 11.17
C SER A 130 4.55 10.46 11.18
N LEU A 131 5.32 10.30 12.26
CA LEU A 131 6.25 9.18 12.40
C LEU A 131 5.52 7.84 12.39
N LEU A 132 4.38 7.74 13.09
CA LEU A 132 3.54 6.55 13.08
C LEU A 132 3.02 6.22 11.68
N THR A 133 2.56 7.21 10.92
CA THR A 133 2.15 6.99 9.53
C THR A 133 3.29 6.41 8.70
N VAL A 134 4.50 6.99 8.77
CA VAL A 134 5.66 6.48 8.04
C VAL A 134 6.01 5.05 8.48
N ALA A 135 5.99 4.78 9.79
CA ALA A 135 6.27 3.46 10.33
C ALA A 135 5.25 2.41 9.83
N TRP A 136 3.96 2.75 9.81
CA TRP A 136 2.90 1.84 9.36
C TRP A 136 3.00 1.49 7.88
N TYR A 137 3.26 2.49 7.02
CA TYR A 137 3.51 2.23 5.60
C TYR A 137 4.77 1.39 5.37
N THR A 138 5.82 1.61 6.16
CA THR A 138 7.04 0.79 6.13
C THR A 138 6.74 -0.66 6.53
N LEU A 139 5.94 -0.88 7.57
CA LEU A 139 5.48 -2.21 7.97
C LEU A 139 4.67 -2.89 6.86
N GLY A 140 3.75 -2.17 6.21
CA GLY A 140 3.01 -2.69 5.05
C GLY A 140 3.93 -3.13 3.91
N GLY A 141 4.96 -2.34 3.61
CA GLY A 141 5.99 -2.68 2.62
C GLY A 141 6.81 -3.92 3.00
N LEU A 142 7.16 -4.08 4.29
CA LEU A 142 7.85 -5.27 4.78
C LEU A 142 6.98 -6.54 4.73
N VAL A 143 5.68 -6.43 4.99
CA VAL A 143 4.73 -7.54 4.84
C VAL A 143 4.61 -7.95 3.37
N ALA A 144 4.51 -6.97 2.46
CA ALA A 144 4.53 -7.25 1.01
C ALA A 144 5.84 -7.93 0.58
N ALA A 145 6.98 -7.52 1.13
CA ALA A 145 8.27 -8.15 0.88
C ALA A 145 8.33 -9.60 1.40
N ARG A 146 7.78 -9.85 2.59
CA ARG A 146 7.67 -11.20 3.17
C ARG A 146 6.81 -12.11 2.30
N ALA A 147 5.68 -11.62 1.81
CA ALA A 147 4.80 -12.34 0.90
C ALA A 147 5.47 -12.60 -0.46
N THR A 148 6.20 -11.61 -0.99
CA THR A 148 7.03 -11.75 -2.20
C THR A 148 8.05 -12.87 -2.05
N ARG A 149 8.79 -12.91 -0.93
CA ARG A 149 9.77 -13.96 -0.67
C ARG A 149 9.12 -15.35 -0.62
N ARG A 150 7.95 -15.50 0.00
CA ARG A 150 7.20 -16.79 -0.01
C ARG A 150 6.79 -17.21 -1.41
N LEU A 151 6.31 -16.25 -2.21
CA LEU A 151 5.88 -16.49 -3.59
C LEU A 151 7.07 -16.96 -4.45
N MET A 152 8.22 -16.30 -4.32
CA MET A 152 9.45 -16.66 -5.03
C MET A 152 9.93 -18.07 -4.64
N ALA A 153 10.03 -18.37 -3.35
CA ALA A 153 10.42 -19.70 -2.86
C ALA A 153 9.48 -20.81 -3.36
N ARG A 154 8.16 -20.56 -3.39
CA ARG A 154 7.18 -21.49 -3.98
C ARG A 154 7.40 -21.71 -5.47
N SER A 155 7.77 -20.67 -6.22
CA SER A 155 8.03 -20.80 -7.65
C SER A 155 9.33 -21.54 -7.98
N GLU A 156 10.31 -21.53 -7.06
CA GLU A 156 11.53 -22.33 -7.16
C GLU A 156 11.26 -23.81 -6.85
N LEU A 157 10.44 -24.10 -5.84
CA LEU A 157 10.01 -25.46 -5.50
C LEU A 157 9.18 -26.14 -6.59
N LEU A 158 8.43 -25.37 -7.37
CA LEU A 158 7.61 -25.86 -8.48
C LEU A 158 8.35 -25.88 -9.83
N ARG A 159 9.65 -25.54 -9.86
CA ARG A 159 10.47 -25.87 -11.04
C ARG A 159 10.65 -27.39 -11.04
N PRO A 160 10.24 -28.10 -12.10
CA PRO A 160 10.50 -29.53 -12.18
C PRO A 160 12.01 -29.76 -12.06
N LEU A 161 12.40 -30.56 -11.07
CA LEU A 161 13.72 -31.16 -10.99
C LEU A 161 13.93 -31.96 -12.28
N GLY A 162 14.90 -31.56 -13.09
CA GLY A 162 15.36 -32.35 -14.23
C GLY A 162 14.85 -31.90 -15.60
N ARG A 163 15.68 -31.09 -16.27
CA ARG A 163 16.25 -31.57 -17.52
C ARG A 163 17.77 -31.47 -17.39
N PRO A 164 18.51 -32.57 -17.19
CA PRO A 164 19.92 -32.55 -17.52
C PRO A 164 20.01 -32.23 -19.01
N VAL A 165 20.83 -31.23 -19.32
CA VAL A 165 21.21 -30.91 -20.68
C VAL A 165 22.14 -32.05 -21.11
N GLY A 166 21.58 -32.99 -21.87
CA GLY A 166 22.33 -33.91 -22.74
C GLY A 166 22.21 -33.40 -24.16
#